data_AF-A0A1F6TIR7-F1
#
_entry.id   AF-A0A1F6TIR7-F1
#
_cell.length_a   1.000
_cell.length_b   1.000
_cell.length_c   1.000
_cell.angle_alpha   90.00
_cell.angle_beta   90.00
_cell.angle_gamma   90.00
#
_symmetry.space_group_name_H-M   'P 1'
#
loop_
_entity.id
_entity.type
_entity.pdbx_description
1 polymer ?
#
loop_
_entity_poly.entity_id
_entity_poly.type
_entity_poly.pdbx_seq_one_letter_code
_entity_poly.pdbx_strand_id
1 'polypeptide(L)'
;MAEADTTPALYAVMGSPVAHSRSPAIHKLFAKQLGHQIEYSAIEVAPGEFPQAVEQFRAGGGKGLNVTVPYKQEAFALTDNVSERARLAGAVNTLKFEADGAIFGDNTDGAGLVHDLTRNLGVALKGRKILVLGAGGAVRGVLAPLLRQNPELLVVANRTVSKAKTLAREHAPLGKIEASGYNELRGRRFDIVINGTSASLKGEVPPLPENVFANRALAYDMAYGDKATAFMDWAALHGAERIADGLGMLV
;
A
#
# COMPACT_ATOMS: atom_id res chain seq x y z
N MET A 1 -14.44 21.39 38.55
CA MET A 1 -14.20 20.21 37.69
C MET A 1 -14.26 20.72 36.27
N ALA A 2 -13.17 20.68 35.52
CA ALA A 2 -13.19 21.06 34.11
C ALA A 2 -14.08 20.04 33.37
N GLU A 3 -15.03 20.54 32.57
CA GLU A 3 -15.78 19.69 31.64
C GLU A 3 -14.76 18.93 30.77
N ALA A 4 -14.87 17.60 30.72
CA ALA A 4 -14.06 16.81 29.81
C ALA A 4 -14.39 17.29 28.39
N ASP A 5 -13.37 17.67 27.63
CA ASP A 5 -13.52 18.03 26.22
C ASP A 5 -14.17 16.85 25.48
N THR A 6 -15.45 16.99 25.17
CA THR A 6 -16.26 15.96 24.51
C THR A 6 -16.15 16.04 22.98
N THR A 7 -15.26 16.89 22.47
CA THR A 7 -15.09 17.07 21.03
C THR A 7 -14.38 15.85 20.43
N PRO A 8 -14.98 15.14 19.45
CA PRO A 8 -14.32 14.00 18.82
C PRO A 8 -13.01 14.40 18.13
N ALA A 9 -12.00 13.54 18.22
CA ALA A 9 -10.77 13.76 17.47
C ALA A 9 -11.01 13.56 15.96
N LEU A 10 -10.60 14.53 15.15
CA LEU A 10 -10.84 14.54 13.71
C LEU A 10 -9.71 13.85 12.94
N TYR A 11 -10.08 12.87 12.11
CA TYR A 11 -9.20 12.17 11.18
C TYR A 11 -9.84 12.10 9.79
N ALA A 12 -9.03 11.86 8.77
CA ALA A 12 -9.56 11.61 7.43
C ALA A 12 -8.61 10.76 6.58
N VAL A 13 -9.12 10.25 5.47
CA VAL A 13 -8.31 9.74 4.35
C VAL A 13 -8.41 10.71 3.18
N MET A 14 -7.27 11.14 2.63
CA MET A 14 -7.18 12.02 1.46
C MET A 14 -6.68 11.26 0.23
N GLY A 15 -7.33 11.47 -0.92
CA GLY A 15 -7.00 10.79 -2.17
C GLY A 15 -7.82 11.31 -3.35
N SER A 16 -7.55 10.77 -4.53
CA SER A 16 -8.32 11.06 -5.75
C SER A 16 -8.26 9.88 -6.73
N PRO A 17 -9.38 9.16 -6.96
CA PRO A 17 -10.65 9.22 -6.23
C PRO A 17 -10.53 8.56 -4.83
N VAL A 18 -11.39 8.93 -3.87
CA VAL A 18 -11.34 8.38 -2.50
C VAL A 18 -12.69 7.93 -1.92
N ALA A 19 -13.80 8.25 -2.58
CA ALA A 19 -15.15 7.95 -2.07
C ALA A 19 -15.42 6.46 -1.76
N HIS A 20 -14.70 5.55 -2.44
CA HIS A 20 -14.81 4.10 -2.24
C HIS A 20 -13.97 3.57 -1.06
N SER A 21 -13.20 4.43 -0.38
CA SER A 21 -12.33 4.00 0.71
C SER A 21 -13.11 3.37 1.85
N ARG A 22 -12.65 2.20 2.32
CA ARG A 22 -13.20 1.52 3.50
C ARG A 22 -12.63 2.07 4.81
N SER A 23 -11.60 2.93 4.77
CA SER A 23 -10.94 3.47 5.96
C SER A 23 -11.91 4.15 6.94
N PRO A 24 -12.89 4.98 6.53
CA PRO A 24 -13.84 5.57 7.47
C PRO A 24 -14.63 4.54 8.28
N ALA A 25 -15.09 3.47 7.63
CA ALA A 25 -15.82 2.40 8.31
C ALA A 25 -14.91 1.61 9.26
N ILE A 26 -13.70 1.26 8.82
CA ILE A 26 -12.72 0.50 9.61
C ILE A 26 -12.31 1.28 10.87
N HIS A 27 -11.91 2.54 10.72
CA HIS A 27 -11.50 3.36 11.87
C HIS A 27 -12.64 3.62 12.85
N LYS A 28 -13.89 3.77 12.35
CA LYS A 28 -15.07 3.86 13.22
C LYS A 28 -15.29 2.57 14.02
N LEU A 29 -15.07 1.40 13.42
CA LEU A 29 -15.16 0.13 14.13
C LEU A 29 -14.07 -0.01 15.20
N PHE A 30 -12.82 0.34 14.89
CA PHE A 30 -11.73 0.34 15.87
C PHE A 30 -11.99 1.30 17.03
N ALA A 31 -12.45 2.53 16.73
CA ALA A 31 -12.77 3.51 17.75
C ALA A 31 -13.89 3.02 18.68
N LYS A 32 -14.96 2.44 18.12
CA LYS A 32 -16.05 1.85 18.90
C LYS A 32 -15.55 0.71 19.79
N GLN A 33 -14.70 -0.17 19.26
CA GLN A 33 -14.16 -1.31 19.99
C GLN A 33 -13.28 -0.88 21.18
N LEU A 34 -12.54 0.23 21.03
CA LEU A 34 -11.60 0.73 22.04
C LEU A 34 -12.17 1.86 22.91
N GLY A 35 -13.43 2.27 22.70
CA GLY A 35 -14.06 3.35 23.45
C GLY A 35 -13.51 4.74 23.11
N HIS A 36 -12.93 4.93 21.92
CA HIS A 36 -12.45 6.23 21.45
C HIS A 36 -13.56 7.01 20.74
N GLN A 37 -13.61 8.32 20.96
CA GLN A 37 -14.49 9.25 20.23
C GLN A 37 -13.71 9.91 19.10
N ILE A 38 -13.99 9.48 17.87
CA ILE A 38 -13.37 10.05 16.67
C ILE A 38 -14.42 10.35 15.60
N GLU A 39 -14.10 11.30 14.74
CA GLU A 39 -14.69 11.41 13.41
C GLU A 39 -13.64 11.03 12.38
N TYR A 40 -14.03 10.20 11.41
CA TYR A 40 -13.16 9.81 10.31
C TYR A 40 -13.89 9.98 8.99
N SER A 41 -13.40 10.87 8.13
CA SER A 41 -14.01 11.17 6.82
C SER A 41 -13.13 10.74 5.64
N ALA A 42 -13.70 10.71 4.44
CA ALA A 42 -12.96 10.59 3.19
C ALA A 42 -13.04 11.93 2.46
N ILE A 43 -11.89 12.52 2.14
CA ILE A 43 -11.78 13.85 1.54
C ILE A 43 -11.14 13.72 0.17
N GLU A 44 -11.94 13.94 -0.86
CA GLU A 44 -11.43 13.98 -2.24
C GLU A 44 -10.69 15.30 -2.46
N VAL A 45 -9.47 15.19 -2.98
CA VAL A 45 -8.61 16.35 -3.23
C VAL A 45 -8.32 16.42 -4.72
N ALA A 46 -8.33 17.62 -5.31
CA ALA A 46 -7.98 17.79 -6.71
C ALA A 46 -6.45 17.76 -6.91
N PRO A 47 -5.95 17.40 -8.11
CA PRO A 47 -4.51 17.50 -8.40
C PRO A 47 -3.99 18.92 -8.17
N GLY A 48 -2.88 19.05 -7.44
CA GLY A 48 -2.25 20.35 -7.12
C GLY A 48 -2.76 21.03 -5.85
N GLU A 49 -3.81 20.51 -5.21
CA GLU A 49 -4.40 21.11 -4.00
C GLU A 49 -4.02 20.38 -2.70
N PHE A 50 -3.25 19.29 -2.78
CA PHE A 50 -2.98 18.42 -1.64
C PHE A 50 -2.31 19.11 -0.44
N PRO A 51 -1.25 19.90 -0.59
CA PRO A 51 -0.61 20.57 0.55
C PRO A 51 -1.56 21.55 1.24
N GLN A 52 -2.36 22.28 0.45
CA GLN A 52 -3.37 23.21 0.97
C GLN A 52 -4.49 22.48 1.71
N ALA A 53 -4.98 21.36 1.18
CA ALA A 53 -6.01 20.54 1.82
C ALA A 53 -5.53 19.97 3.17
N VAL A 54 -4.28 19.50 3.24
CA VAL A 54 -3.67 19.02 4.50
C VAL A 54 -3.61 20.14 5.54
N GLU A 55 -3.16 21.33 5.15
CA GLU A 55 -3.06 22.47 6.07
C GLU A 55 -4.44 22.96 6.53
N GLN A 56 -5.43 23.04 5.63
CA GLN A 56 -6.81 23.39 6.00
C GLN A 56 -7.41 22.41 7.00
N PHE A 57 -7.21 21.10 6.77
CA PHE A 57 -7.71 20.08 7.69
C PHE A 57 -7.04 20.16 9.06
N ARG A 58 -5.72 20.39 9.08
CA ARG A 58 -4.96 20.60 10.32
C ARG A 58 -5.40 21.86 11.06
N ALA A 59 -5.55 22.98 10.37
CA ALA A 59 -6.03 24.24 10.94
C ALA A 59 -7.46 24.13 11.50
N GLY A 60 -8.28 23.25 10.92
CA GLY A 60 -9.61 22.88 11.41
C GLY A 60 -9.62 21.96 12.65
N GLY A 61 -8.46 21.66 13.25
CA GLY A 61 -8.36 20.81 14.44
C GLY A 61 -8.11 19.33 14.16
N GLY A 62 -7.82 18.97 12.90
CA GLY A 62 -7.38 17.63 12.50
C GLY A 62 -6.24 17.09 13.37
N LYS A 63 -6.25 15.79 13.65
CA LYS A 63 -5.20 15.10 14.44
C LYS A 63 -4.28 14.21 13.60
N GLY A 64 -4.75 13.78 12.44
CA GLY A 64 -3.95 13.00 11.49
C GLY A 64 -4.73 12.63 10.24
N LEU A 65 -4.02 12.13 9.25
CA LEU A 65 -4.56 11.76 7.95
C LEU A 65 -4.02 10.41 7.51
N ASN A 66 -4.85 9.58 6.89
CA ASN A 66 -4.34 8.66 5.90
C ASN A 66 -4.25 9.34 4.54
N VAL A 67 -3.28 8.89 3.74
CA VAL A 67 -3.03 9.40 2.40
C VAL A 67 -3.04 8.22 1.44
N THR A 68 -3.88 8.27 0.42
CA THR A 68 -3.93 7.27 -0.65
C THR A 68 -3.51 7.87 -2.00
N VAL A 69 -3.65 7.10 -3.07
CA VAL A 69 -3.32 7.55 -4.42
C VAL A 69 -4.02 8.88 -4.76
N PRO A 70 -3.34 9.80 -5.47
CA PRO A 70 -1.95 9.75 -5.94
C PRO A 70 -0.92 10.38 -4.97
N TYR A 71 -1.31 10.82 -3.77
CA TYR A 71 -0.57 11.84 -3.00
C TYR A 71 0.53 11.32 -2.07
N LYS A 72 0.80 10.01 -2.00
CA LYS A 72 1.74 9.45 -1.01
C LYS A 72 3.17 10.03 -1.09
N GLN A 73 3.64 10.39 -2.28
CA GLN A 73 4.97 11.01 -2.43
C GLN A 73 4.95 12.50 -2.06
N GLU A 74 3.84 13.19 -2.35
CA GLU A 74 3.65 14.60 -1.96
C GLU A 74 3.52 14.72 -0.44
N ALA A 75 2.82 13.79 0.21
CA ALA A 75 2.79 13.66 1.66
C ALA A 75 4.18 13.44 2.27
N PHE A 76 5.04 12.65 1.63
CA PHE A 76 6.42 12.47 2.07
C PHE A 76 7.25 13.74 1.95
N ALA A 77 7.02 14.55 0.91
CA ALA A 77 7.70 15.83 0.75
C ALA A 77 7.20 16.90 1.75
N LEU A 78 5.96 16.77 2.22
CA LEU A 78 5.31 17.71 3.16
C LEU A 78 5.72 17.49 4.63
N THR A 79 6.19 16.29 4.98
CA THR A 79 6.48 15.93 6.37
C THR A 79 7.81 16.46 6.88
N ASP A 80 7.82 16.97 8.11
CA ASP A 80 9.03 17.44 8.80
C ASP A 80 9.90 16.28 9.29
N ASN A 81 9.24 15.24 9.81
CA ASN A 81 9.87 14.03 10.33
C ASN A 81 9.22 12.80 9.71
N VAL A 82 10.02 11.77 9.43
CA VAL A 82 9.52 10.51 8.86
C VAL A 82 10.07 9.30 9.58
N SER A 83 9.24 8.27 9.69
CA SER A 83 9.68 6.95 10.12
C SER A 83 10.73 6.35 9.16
N GLU A 84 11.51 5.38 9.63
CA GLU A 84 12.49 4.67 8.78
C GLU A 84 11.81 4.01 7.57
N ARG A 85 10.63 3.40 7.78
CA ARG A 85 9.86 2.75 6.70
C ARG A 85 9.33 3.75 5.68
N ALA A 86 8.85 4.92 6.10
CA ALA A 86 8.45 5.98 5.17
C ALA A 86 9.65 6.54 4.39
N ARG A 87 10.81 6.69 5.05
CA ARG A 87 12.07 7.13 4.41
C ARG A 87 12.54 6.17 3.33
N LEU A 88 12.55 4.87 3.62
CA LEU A 88 12.91 3.83 2.66
C LEU A 88 11.93 3.77 1.48
N ALA A 89 10.63 3.96 1.76
CA ALA A 89 9.61 4.00 0.73
C ALA A 89 9.70 5.28 -0.14
N GLY A 90 10.18 6.40 0.40
CA GLY A 90 10.02 7.72 -0.22
C GLY A 90 8.54 8.07 -0.45
N ALA A 91 7.67 7.60 0.45
CA ALA A 91 6.22 7.71 0.37
C ALA A 91 5.60 7.59 1.77
N VAL A 92 4.58 8.38 2.05
CA VAL A 92 3.84 8.43 3.31
C VAL A 92 2.36 8.13 3.05
N ASN A 93 1.79 7.20 3.82
CA ASN A 93 0.36 6.88 3.78
C ASN A 93 -0.37 7.29 5.08
N THR A 94 0.37 7.75 6.10
CA THR A 94 -0.15 8.13 7.41
C THR A 94 0.58 9.37 7.91
N LEU A 95 -0.16 10.44 8.18
CA LEU A 95 0.31 11.69 8.75
C LEU A 95 -0.23 11.82 10.17
N LYS A 96 0.62 12.24 11.09
CA LYS A 96 0.26 12.63 12.44
C LYS A 96 0.66 14.08 12.65
N PHE A 97 -0.26 14.90 13.14
CA PHE A 97 0.02 16.27 13.50
C PHE A 97 0.43 16.33 14.96
N GLU A 98 1.68 16.71 15.21
CA GLU A 98 2.26 16.77 16.55
C GLU A 98 1.85 18.06 17.27
N ALA A 99 1.91 18.04 18.61
CA ALA A 99 1.52 19.17 19.44
C ALA A 99 2.43 20.40 19.28
N ASP A 100 3.69 20.20 18.87
CA ASP A 100 4.65 21.26 18.54
C ASP A 100 4.43 21.84 17.13
N GLY A 101 3.48 21.28 16.38
CA GLY A 101 3.15 21.67 15.03
C GLY A 101 4.00 21.00 13.93
N ALA A 102 4.84 20.02 14.26
CA ALA A 102 5.48 19.20 13.24
C ALA A 102 4.49 18.20 12.62
N ILE A 103 4.72 17.85 11.35
CA ILE A 103 4.01 16.78 10.65
C ILE A 103 4.92 15.55 10.62
N PHE A 104 4.52 14.51 11.35
CA PHE A 104 5.18 13.21 11.31
C PHE A 104 4.56 12.33 10.22
N GLY A 105 5.40 11.82 9.32
CA GLY A 105 5.01 10.94 8.22
C GLY A 105 5.40 9.49 8.44
N ASP A 106 4.48 8.60 8.13
CA ASP A 106 4.67 7.16 8.24
C ASP A 106 4.10 6.39 7.05
N ASN A 107 4.59 5.17 6.85
CA ASN A 107 4.15 4.25 5.81
C ASN A 107 3.84 2.88 6.41
N THR A 108 2.56 2.58 6.57
CA THR A 108 2.07 1.34 7.19
C THR A 108 1.76 0.23 6.16
N ASP A 109 1.73 0.55 4.86
CA ASP A 109 1.35 -0.39 3.80
C ASP A 109 2.12 -1.71 3.87
N GLY A 110 3.46 -1.64 3.95
CA GLY A 110 4.30 -2.84 3.94
C GLY A 110 4.21 -3.67 5.22
N ALA A 111 3.91 -3.05 6.36
CA ALA A 111 3.63 -3.78 7.59
C ALA A 111 2.29 -4.51 7.50
N GLY A 112 1.25 -3.85 6.99
CA GLY A 112 -0.07 -4.44 6.75
C GLY A 112 0.00 -5.61 5.78
N LEU A 113 0.68 -5.45 4.63
CA LEU A 113 0.83 -6.52 3.65
C LEU A 113 1.55 -7.74 4.22
N VAL A 114 2.68 -7.55 4.92
CA VAL A 114 3.42 -8.67 5.52
C VAL A 114 2.57 -9.35 6.60
N HIS A 115 1.83 -8.59 7.41
CA HIS A 115 0.93 -9.16 8.39
C HIS A 115 -0.14 -10.02 7.73
N ASP A 116 -0.81 -9.49 6.71
CA ASP A 116 -1.88 -10.21 6.01
C ASP A 116 -1.37 -11.50 5.36
N LEU A 117 -0.27 -11.41 4.60
CA LEU A 117 0.35 -12.57 3.97
C LEU A 117 0.74 -13.64 4.99
N THR A 118 1.38 -13.27 6.09
CA THR A 118 1.99 -14.23 7.01
C THR A 118 1.05 -14.73 8.12
N ARG A 119 0.17 -13.87 8.62
CA ARG A 119 -0.72 -14.18 9.75
C ARG A 119 -2.11 -14.59 9.28
N ASN A 120 -2.76 -13.78 8.46
CA ASN A 120 -4.13 -14.05 8.03
C ASN A 120 -4.16 -15.16 6.97
N LEU A 121 -3.25 -15.08 6.00
CA LEU A 121 -3.16 -16.04 4.89
C LEU A 121 -2.20 -17.21 5.18
N GLY A 122 -1.41 -17.15 6.25
CA GLY A 122 -0.50 -18.24 6.62
C GLY A 122 0.57 -18.56 5.56
N VAL A 123 0.95 -17.58 4.73
CA VAL A 123 1.96 -17.74 3.66
C VAL A 123 3.34 -17.35 4.19
N ALA A 124 4.24 -18.33 4.25
CA ALA A 124 5.64 -18.09 4.54
C ALA A 124 6.33 -17.42 3.34
N LEU A 125 6.97 -16.26 3.55
CA LEU A 125 7.70 -15.53 2.51
C LEU A 125 9.18 -15.95 2.40
N LYS A 126 9.75 -16.50 3.48
CA LYS A 126 11.15 -16.93 3.52
C LYS A 126 11.42 -17.98 2.44
N GLY A 127 12.47 -17.77 1.64
CA GLY A 127 12.86 -18.69 0.58
C GLY A 127 11.90 -18.77 -0.61
N ARG A 128 10.95 -17.83 -0.74
CA ARG A 128 10.01 -17.78 -1.88
C ARG A 128 10.51 -16.88 -3.00
N LYS A 129 10.07 -17.15 -4.23
CA LYS A 129 10.19 -16.24 -5.38
C LYS A 129 8.96 -15.35 -5.44
N ILE A 130 9.15 -14.07 -5.17
CA ILE A 130 8.09 -13.06 -5.14
C ILE A 130 8.20 -12.17 -6.36
N LEU A 131 7.11 -11.97 -7.09
CA LEU A 131 6.97 -10.99 -8.15
C LEU A 131 6.07 -9.85 -7.65
N VAL A 132 6.55 -8.61 -7.74
CA VAL A 132 5.76 -7.41 -7.42
C VAL A 132 5.57 -6.61 -8.70
N LEU A 133 4.31 -6.31 -9.06
CA LEU A 133 3.94 -5.59 -10.26
C LEU A 133 3.72 -4.12 -9.94
N GLY A 134 4.37 -3.24 -10.71
CA GLY A 134 4.30 -1.79 -10.55
C GLY A 134 5.56 -1.19 -9.92
N ALA A 135 5.59 0.14 -9.89
CA ALA A 135 6.67 0.93 -9.29
C ALA A 135 6.14 2.24 -8.66
N GLY A 136 4.88 2.22 -8.22
CA GLY A 136 4.21 3.36 -7.57
C GLY A 136 4.46 3.41 -6.06
N GLY A 137 3.79 4.36 -5.38
CA GLY A 137 3.94 4.58 -3.93
C GLY A 137 3.61 3.35 -3.07
N ALA A 138 2.57 2.58 -3.43
CA ALA A 138 2.21 1.35 -2.72
C ALA A 138 3.33 0.31 -2.83
N VAL A 139 3.82 0.04 -4.05
CA VAL A 139 4.95 -0.89 -4.27
C VAL A 139 6.17 -0.45 -3.47
N ARG A 140 6.55 0.83 -3.55
CA ARG A 140 7.66 1.39 -2.77
C ARG A 140 7.54 1.11 -1.26
N GLY A 141 6.33 1.26 -0.70
CA GLY A 141 6.04 1.00 0.71
C GLY A 141 6.24 -0.46 1.15
N VAL A 142 6.12 -1.42 0.24
CA VAL A 142 6.16 -2.85 0.59
C VAL A 142 7.47 -3.55 0.29
N LEU A 143 8.35 -3.00 -0.56
CA LEU A 143 9.58 -3.69 -0.98
C LEU A 143 10.50 -4.00 0.21
N ALA A 144 10.79 -3.01 1.06
CA ALA A 144 11.68 -3.20 2.20
C ALA A 144 11.10 -4.22 3.22
N PRO A 145 9.83 -4.13 3.64
CA PRO A 145 9.22 -5.16 4.50
C PRO A 145 9.22 -6.57 3.91
N LEU A 146 8.94 -6.72 2.61
CA LEU A 146 9.00 -8.02 1.92
C LEU A 146 10.41 -8.60 1.90
N LEU A 147 11.42 -7.79 1.56
CA LEU A 147 12.82 -8.22 1.54
C LEU A 147 13.32 -8.66 2.92
N ARG A 148 12.89 -7.98 3.99
CA ARG A 148 13.20 -8.35 5.38
C ARG A 148 12.64 -9.72 5.79
N GLN A 149 11.67 -10.28 5.04
CA GLN A 149 11.20 -11.65 5.25
C GLN A 149 12.11 -12.72 4.61
N ASN A 150 13.24 -12.31 4.01
CA ASN A 150 14.24 -13.18 3.39
C ASN A 150 13.68 -14.10 2.30
N PRO A 151 12.99 -13.57 1.27
CA PRO A 151 12.63 -14.35 0.08
C PRO A 151 13.88 -14.87 -0.63
N GLU A 152 13.75 -15.94 -1.43
CA GLU A 152 14.84 -16.40 -2.30
C GLU A 152 15.19 -15.32 -3.33
N LEU A 153 14.15 -14.67 -3.87
CA LEU A 153 14.25 -13.63 -4.87
C LEU A 153 13.00 -12.76 -4.86
N LEU A 154 13.16 -11.44 -4.92
CA LEU A 154 12.09 -10.50 -5.23
C LEU A 154 12.32 -9.90 -6.63
N VAL A 155 11.34 -9.96 -7.52
CA VAL A 155 11.38 -9.30 -8.82
C VAL A 155 10.37 -8.18 -8.85
N VAL A 156 10.79 -6.98 -9.23
CA VAL A 156 9.90 -5.85 -9.50
C VAL A 156 9.71 -5.74 -11.01
N ALA A 157 8.48 -5.94 -11.48
CA ALA A 157 8.13 -5.77 -12.88
C ALA A 157 7.33 -4.50 -13.11
N ASN A 158 7.70 -3.70 -14.11
CA ASN A 158 6.97 -2.47 -14.42
C ASN A 158 7.00 -2.17 -15.92
N ARG A 159 5.94 -1.51 -16.42
CA ARG A 159 5.86 -1.06 -17.83
C ARG A 159 7.05 -0.18 -18.21
N THR A 160 7.41 0.75 -17.32
CA THR A 160 8.61 1.58 -17.47
C THR A 160 9.74 0.92 -16.67
N VAL A 161 10.55 0.11 -17.36
CA VAL A 161 11.61 -0.73 -16.75
C VAL A 161 12.62 0.09 -15.94
N SER A 162 12.94 1.32 -16.37
CA SER A 162 13.86 2.20 -15.63
C SER A 162 13.39 2.48 -14.20
N LYS A 163 12.08 2.59 -13.95
CA LYS A 163 11.53 2.76 -12.59
C LYS A 163 11.77 1.52 -11.73
N ALA A 164 11.56 0.32 -12.28
CA ALA A 164 11.85 -0.92 -11.57
C ALA A 164 13.35 -1.06 -11.26
N LYS A 165 14.23 -0.70 -12.23
CA LYS A 165 15.68 -0.70 -12.03
C LYS A 165 16.12 0.23 -10.91
N THR A 166 15.53 1.42 -10.82
CA THR A 166 15.77 2.34 -9.70
C THR A 166 15.39 1.71 -8.37
N LEU A 167 14.19 1.14 -8.26
CA LEU A 167 13.74 0.47 -7.03
C LEU A 167 14.64 -0.69 -6.62
N ALA A 168 15.03 -1.54 -7.58
CA ALA A 168 15.94 -2.65 -7.32
C ALA A 168 17.30 -2.18 -6.79
N ARG A 169 17.88 -1.12 -7.36
CA ARG A 169 19.13 -0.54 -6.84
C ARG A 169 18.99 0.03 -5.44
N GLU A 170 17.91 0.79 -5.19
CA GLU A 170 17.64 1.40 -3.88
C GLU A 170 17.49 0.34 -2.78
N HIS A 171 16.96 -0.83 -3.11
CA HIS A 171 16.64 -1.89 -2.14
C HIS A 171 17.64 -3.07 -2.15
N ALA A 172 18.63 -3.09 -3.05
CA ALA A 172 19.64 -4.14 -3.13
C ALA A 172 20.38 -4.42 -1.80
N PRO A 173 20.67 -3.43 -0.93
CA PRO A 173 21.27 -3.69 0.37
C PRO A 173 20.40 -4.53 1.32
N LEU A 174 19.09 -4.66 1.07
CA LEU A 174 18.15 -5.36 1.95
C LEU A 174 17.93 -6.83 1.57
N GLY A 175 18.37 -7.26 0.38
CA GLY A 175 18.20 -8.64 -0.08
C GLY A 175 18.29 -8.80 -1.60
N LYS A 176 18.06 -10.03 -2.08
CA LYS A 176 18.12 -10.33 -3.51
C LYS A 176 16.89 -9.77 -4.24
N ILE A 177 17.10 -8.68 -4.97
CA ILE A 177 16.08 -8.01 -5.77
C ILE A 177 16.52 -7.82 -7.22
N GLU A 178 15.61 -8.05 -8.16
CA GLU A 178 15.80 -7.84 -9.59
C GLU A 178 14.72 -6.92 -10.16
N ALA A 179 15.06 -6.22 -11.25
CA ALA A 179 14.11 -5.43 -12.03
C ALA A 179 13.82 -6.11 -13.36
N SER A 180 12.57 -6.04 -13.82
CA SER A 180 12.13 -6.68 -15.06
C SER A 180 11.14 -5.79 -15.82
N GLY A 181 11.16 -5.88 -17.15
CA GLY A 181 9.98 -5.61 -17.96
C GLY A 181 9.02 -6.80 -17.94
N TYR A 182 7.74 -6.59 -18.28
CA TYR A 182 6.77 -7.71 -18.33
C TYR A 182 7.16 -8.79 -19.36
N ASN A 183 7.72 -8.40 -20.51
CA ASN A 183 8.17 -9.33 -21.54
C ASN A 183 9.35 -10.22 -21.09
N GLU A 184 10.15 -9.75 -20.14
CA GLU A 184 11.31 -10.45 -19.59
C GLU A 184 10.90 -11.51 -18.53
N LEU A 185 9.62 -11.56 -18.17
CA LEU A 185 9.09 -12.58 -17.25
C LEU A 185 8.82 -13.93 -17.92
N ARG A 186 8.90 -14.02 -19.26
CA ARG A 186 8.62 -15.25 -20.00
C ARG A 186 9.51 -16.41 -19.51
N GLY A 187 8.88 -17.53 -19.19
CA GLY A 187 9.57 -18.73 -18.67
C GLY A 187 9.95 -18.66 -17.19
N ARG A 188 9.67 -17.55 -16.51
CA ARG A 188 9.86 -17.42 -15.06
C ARG A 188 8.57 -17.81 -14.34
N ARG A 189 8.73 -18.38 -13.14
CA ARG A 189 7.62 -18.77 -12.26
C ARG A 189 7.84 -18.24 -10.85
N PHE A 190 6.76 -17.84 -10.21
CA PHE A 190 6.79 -17.22 -8.89
C PHE A 190 5.81 -17.89 -7.93
N ASP A 191 6.23 -18.06 -6.68
CA ASP A 191 5.38 -18.57 -5.59
C ASP A 191 4.31 -17.55 -5.18
N ILE A 192 4.63 -16.26 -5.31
CA ILE A 192 3.76 -15.16 -4.90
C ILE A 192 3.85 -14.07 -5.96
N VAL A 193 2.71 -13.66 -6.52
CA VAL A 193 2.60 -12.53 -7.45
C VAL A 193 1.71 -11.48 -6.84
N ILE A 194 2.27 -10.30 -6.59
CA ILE A 194 1.62 -9.17 -5.92
C ILE A 194 1.38 -8.06 -6.94
N ASN A 195 0.13 -7.78 -7.26
CA ASN A 195 -0.26 -6.67 -8.13
C ASN A 195 -0.39 -5.38 -7.30
N GLY A 196 0.58 -4.47 -7.44
CA GLY A 196 0.55 -3.13 -6.87
C GLY A 196 0.33 -2.04 -7.91
N THR A 197 -0.25 -2.38 -9.07
CA THR A 197 -0.52 -1.43 -10.16
C THR A 197 -1.91 -0.83 -10.03
N SER A 198 -2.14 0.32 -10.67
CA SER A 198 -3.47 0.90 -10.81
C SER A 198 -4.30 0.26 -11.94
N ALA A 199 -3.83 -0.82 -12.58
CA ALA A 199 -4.57 -1.52 -13.64
C ALA A 199 -5.88 -2.10 -13.10
N SER A 200 -5.89 -2.62 -11.88
CA SER A 200 -7.08 -3.17 -11.24
C SER A 200 -8.19 -2.13 -11.04
N LEU A 201 -7.82 -0.86 -10.80
CA LEU A 201 -8.79 0.25 -10.70
C LEU A 201 -9.46 0.58 -12.04
N LYS A 202 -8.89 0.10 -13.15
CA LYS A 202 -9.42 0.25 -14.51
C LYS A 202 -10.04 -1.03 -15.05
N GLY A 203 -10.10 -2.09 -14.24
CA GLY A 203 -10.51 -3.42 -14.71
C GLY A 203 -9.54 -4.04 -15.72
N GLU A 204 -8.27 -3.64 -15.71
CA GLU A 204 -7.23 -4.13 -16.61
C GLU A 204 -6.31 -5.13 -15.90
N VAL A 205 -5.73 -6.04 -16.68
CA VAL A 205 -4.68 -6.96 -16.22
C VAL A 205 -3.34 -6.47 -16.77
N PRO A 206 -2.27 -6.38 -15.95
CA PRO A 206 -0.93 -6.15 -16.47
C PRO A 206 -0.56 -7.22 -17.51
N PRO A 207 0.25 -6.92 -18.55
CA PRO A 207 0.53 -7.85 -19.65
C PRO A 207 1.50 -8.96 -19.23
N LEU A 208 1.04 -9.88 -18.38
CA LEU A 208 1.81 -10.96 -17.78
C LEU A 208 1.83 -12.19 -18.69
N PRO A 209 2.93 -12.96 -18.71
CA PRO A 209 2.93 -14.29 -19.30
C PRO A 209 1.94 -15.21 -18.58
N GLU A 210 1.19 -16.02 -19.33
CA GLU A 210 0.19 -16.97 -18.80
C GLU A 210 0.77 -17.98 -17.81
N ASN A 211 2.06 -18.30 -17.93
CA ASN A 211 2.74 -19.29 -17.09
C ASN A 211 3.54 -18.68 -15.94
N VAL A 212 3.22 -17.46 -15.51
CA VAL A 212 3.97 -16.73 -14.46
C VAL A 212 3.86 -17.35 -13.06
N PHE A 213 2.81 -18.13 -12.80
CA PHE A 213 2.57 -18.77 -11.51
C PHE A 213 3.35 -20.10 -11.39
N ALA A 214 3.96 -20.31 -10.22
CA ALA A 214 4.47 -21.61 -9.80
C ALA A 214 3.34 -22.50 -9.26
N ASN A 215 3.63 -23.77 -9.00
CA ASN A 215 2.68 -24.66 -8.33
C ASN A 215 2.36 -24.12 -6.93
N ARG A 216 1.08 -24.12 -6.55
CA ARG A 216 0.58 -23.60 -5.27
C ARG A 216 0.83 -22.10 -5.05
N ALA A 217 0.94 -21.34 -6.14
CA ALA A 217 1.21 -19.91 -6.04
C ALA A 217 0.02 -19.12 -5.47
N LEU A 218 0.35 -18.01 -4.80
CA LEU A 218 -0.59 -16.98 -4.38
C LEU A 218 -0.57 -15.81 -5.37
N ALA A 219 -1.74 -15.42 -5.88
CA ALA A 219 -1.97 -14.12 -6.48
C ALA A 219 -2.57 -13.17 -5.43
N TYR A 220 -1.96 -12.00 -5.25
CA TYR A 220 -2.41 -10.98 -4.32
C TYR A 220 -2.61 -9.67 -5.06
N ASP A 221 -3.80 -9.09 -5.03
CA ASP A 221 -4.04 -7.74 -5.53
C ASP A 221 -4.03 -6.74 -4.38
N MET A 222 -3.24 -5.67 -4.44
CA MET A 222 -3.30 -4.63 -3.42
C MET A 222 -4.58 -3.79 -3.51
N ALA A 223 -5.27 -3.83 -4.65
CA ALA A 223 -6.63 -3.32 -4.74
C ALA A 223 -7.59 -4.22 -3.96
N TYR A 224 -8.66 -3.62 -3.44
CA TYR A 224 -9.71 -4.32 -2.72
C TYR A 224 -11.08 -3.83 -3.21
N GLY A 225 -12.11 -4.66 -3.05
CA GLY A 225 -13.47 -4.31 -3.46
C GLY A 225 -14.48 -5.42 -3.21
N ASP A 226 -15.75 -5.14 -3.47
CA ASP A 226 -16.85 -6.09 -3.23
C ASP A 226 -16.85 -7.27 -4.23
N LYS A 227 -16.07 -7.16 -5.31
CA LYS A 227 -15.92 -8.16 -6.35
C LYS A 227 -14.44 -8.37 -6.64
N ALA A 228 -14.13 -9.54 -7.19
CA ALA A 228 -12.80 -9.81 -7.69
C ALA A 228 -12.39 -8.80 -8.78
N THR A 229 -11.10 -8.43 -8.81
CA THR A 229 -10.52 -7.60 -9.85
C THR A 229 -10.22 -8.45 -11.08
N ALA A 230 -10.06 -7.81 -12.24
CA ALA A 230 -9.67 -8.49 -13.46
C ALA A 230 -8.36 -9.29 -13.31
N PHE A 231 -7.40 -8.79 -12.51
CA PHE A 231 -6.16 -9.52 -12.22
C PHE A 231 -6.43 -10.79 -11.40
N MET A 232 -7.31 -10.74 -10.40
CA MET A 232 -7.65 -11.90 -9.59
C MET A 232 -8.37 -12.98 -10.40
N ASP A 233 -9.35 -12.61 -11.22
CA ASP A 233 -10.03 -13.53 -12.13
C ASP A 233 -9.05 -14.14 -13.14
N TRP A 234 -8.19 -13.30 -13.72
CA TRP A 234 -7.13 -13.76 -14.63
C TRP A 234 -6.18 -14.73 -13.92
N ALA A 235 -5.74 -14.43 -12.70
CA ALA A 235 -4.81 -15.28 -11.97
C ALA A 235 -5.40 -16.67 -11.67
N ALA A 236 -6.68 -16.73 -11.29
CA ALA A 236 -7.38 -17.99 -11.05
C ALA A 236 -7.43 -18.85 -12.33
N LEU A 237 -7.69 -18.24 -13.49
CA LEU A 237 -7.72 -18.93 -14.79
C LEU A 237 -6.33 -19.41 -15.25
N HIS A 238 -5.26 -18.77 -14.78
CA HIS A 238 -3.88 -19.00 -15.24
C HIS A 238 -3.01 -19.72 -14.19
N GLY A 239 -3.63 -20.40 -13.22
CA GLY A 239 -2.96 -21.37 -12.36
C GLY A 239 -2.49 -20.87 -11.00
N ALA A 240 -2.94 -19.69 -10.54
CA ALA A 240 -2.82 -19.35 -9.14
C ALA A 240 -3.76 -20.24 -8.30
N GLU A 241 -3.22 -20.94 -7.31
CA GLU A 241 -4.02 -21.81 -6.42
C GLU A 241 -4.77 -20.99 -5.37
N ARG A 242 -4.16 -19.88 -4.95
CA ARG A 242 -4.71 -18.99 -3.93
C ARG A 242 -4.83 -17.59 -4.52
N ILE A 243 -5.94 -16.93 -4.20
CA ILE A 243 -6.25 -15.57 -4.64
C ILE A 243 -6.67 -14.77 -3.41
N ALA A 244 -6.12 -13.58 -3.25
CA ALA A 244 -6.47 -12.65 -2.18
C ALA A 244 -6.44 -11.20 -2.69
N ASP A 245 -7.27 -10.36 -2.10
CA ASP A 245 -7.31 -8.92 -2.34
C ASP A 245 -6.61 -8.14 -1.21
N GLY A 246 -6.59 -6.81 -1.34
CA GLY A 246 -5.89 -5.93 -0.43
C GLY A 246 -6.63 -5.63 0.87
N LEU A 247 -7.79 -6.24 1.13
CA LEU A 247 -8.60 -5.88 2.29
C LEU A 247 -7.88 -6.21 3.60
N GLY A 248 -7.21 -7.36 3.68
CA GLY A 248 -6.45 -7.73 4.86
C GLY A 248 -5.18 -6.90 5.07
N MET A 249 -4.60 -6.33 4.00
CA MET A 249 -3.52 -5.33 4.09
C MET A 249 -4.02 -3.97 4.60
N LEU A 250 -5.30 -3.63 4.34
CA LEU A 250 -5.91 -2.36 4.75
C LEU A 250 -6.28 -2.34 6.25
N VAL A 251 -6.66 -3.49 6.82
CA VAL A 251 -7.11 -3.67 8.21
C VAL A 251 -5.94 -3.83 9.17
#